data_AF-A0A6M0AXX6-F1
#
_entry.id   AF-A0A6M0AXX6-F1
#
_cell.length_a   1.000
_cell.length_b   1.000
_cell.length_c   1.000
_cell.angle_alpha   90.00
_cell.angle_beta   90.00
_cell.angle_gamma   90.00
#
_symmetry.space_group_name_H-M   'P 1'
#
loop_
_entity.id
_entity.type
_entity.pdbx_description
1 polymer ?
#
loop_
_entity_poly.entity_id
_entity_poly.type
_entity_poly.pdbx_seq_one_letter_code
_entity_poly.pdbx_strand_id
1 'polypeptide(L)' 'VVRPSGSGKHTVSVQAGAGLVADSDPEKEYQETLNKARGLLEAIRCLTFEE' A
#
# COMPACT_ATOMS: atom_id res chain seq x y z
N VAL A 1 8.14 -3.54 -1.90
CA VAL A 1 9.02 -4.50 -2.61
C VAL A 1 8.34 -4.93 -3.90
N VAL A 2 9.05 -4.94 -5.02
CA VAL A 2 8.54 -5.42 -6.31
C VAL A 2 9.32 -6.69 -6.68
N ARG A 3 8.62 -7.75 -7.08
CA ARG A 3 9.23 -9.01 -7.52
C ARG A 3 8.60 -9.46 -8.84
N PRO A 4 9.36 -10.05 -9.77
CA PRO A 4 8.79 -10.65 -10.97
C PRO A 4 7.90 -11.85 -10.59
N SER A 5 6.76 -12.01 -11.26
CA SER A 5 5.79 -13.10 -11.02
C SER A 5 5.65 -14.06 -12.22
N GLY A 6 6.59 -14.05 -13.16
CA GLY A 6 6.50 -14.79 -14.43
C GLY A 6 5.53 -14.12 -15.41
N SER A 7 5.55 -14.54 -16.68
CA SER A 7 4.66 -14.00 -17.75
C SER A 7 4.66 -12.47 -17.90
N GLY A 8 5.80 -11.81 -17.68
CA GLY A 8 5.91 -10.34 -17.75
C GLY A 8 5.20 -9.58 -16.63
N LYS A 9 4.67 -10.28 -15.62
CA LYS A 9 3.97 -9.68 -14.48
C LYS A 9 4.92 -9.42 -13.31
N HIS A 10 4.50 -8.50 -12.44
CA HIS A 10 5.19 -8.19 -11.19
C HIS A 10 4.21 -8.28 -10.02
N THR A 11 4.67 -8.85 -8.91
CA THR A 11 4.01 -8.77 -7.62
C THR A 11 4.58 -7.59 -6.85
N VAL A 12 3.69 -6.70 -6.42
CA VAL A 12 4.06 -5.55 -5.58
C VAL A 12 3.53 -5.79 -4.17
N SER A 13 4.40 -5.64 -3.18
CA SER A 13 4.05 -5.68 -1.76
C SER A 13 4.35 -4.33 -1.12
N VAL A 14 3.34 -3.75 -0.48
CA VAL A 14 3.43 -2.47 0.24
C VAL A 14 3.29 -2.77 1.73
N GLN A 15 4.24 -2.30 2.53
CA GLN A 15 4.15 -2.35 3.98
C GLN A 15 3.72 -0.97 4.48
N ALA A 16 2.74 -0.94 5.37
CA ALA A 16 2.28 0.25 6.06
C ALA A 16 2.14 -0.04 7.55
N GLY A 17 2.15 1.01 8.35
CA GLY A 17 2.02 0.94 9.80
C GLY A 17 1.46 2.23 10.38
N ALA A 18 1.11 2.16 11.65
CA ALA A 18 0.62 3.26 12.46
C ALA A 18 1.53 3.41 13.70
N GLY A 19 1.66 4.64 14.18
CA GLY A 19 2.34 4.92 15.44
C GLY A 19 1.33 4.85 16.57
N LEU A 20 1.56 3.96 17.54
CA LEU A 20 0.65 3.82 18.68
C LEU A 20 1.08 4.75 19.82
N VAL A 21 0.10 5.45 20.39
CA VAL A 21 0.23 6.23 21.61
C VAL A 21 -0.80 5.78 22.65
N ALA A 22 -0.74 6.31 23.86
CA ALA A 22 -1.54 5.82 24.99
C ALA A 22 -3.06 5.94 24.77
N ASP A 23 -3.49 6.91 23.97
CA ASP A 23 -4.87 7.25 23.64
C ASP A 23 -5.30 6.79 22.24
N SER A 24 -4.47 6.00 21.54
CA SER A 24 -4.80 5.44 20.23
C SER A 24 -6.05 4.57 20.27
N ASP A 25 -6.85 4.68 19.22
CA ASP A 25 -8.02 3.84 18.97
C ASP A 25 -7.63 2.73 17.97
N PRO A 26 -7.66 1.43 18.36
CA PRO A 26 -7.19 0.35 17.50
C PRO A 26 -7.83 0.31 16.10
N GLU A 27 -9.11 0.66 16.00
CA GLU A 27 -9.82 0.65 14.72
C GLU A 27 -9.35 1.80 13.82
N LYS A 28 -9.14 2.98 14.41
CA LYS A 28 -8.63 4.15 13.66
C LYS A 28 -7.20 3.92 13.16
N GLU A 29 -6.34 3.35 14.01
CA GLU A 29 -4.95 3.06 13.63
C GLU A 29 -4.87 1.99 12.54
N TYR A 30 -5.72 0.96 12.64
CA TYR A 30 -5.87 -0.03 11.57
C TYR A 30 -6.30 0.63 10.25
N GLN A 31 -7.33 1.49 10.30
CA GLN A 31 -7.79 2.22 9.12
C GLN A 31 -6.72 3.14 8.53
N GLU A 32 -5.88 3.76 9.36
CA GLU A 32 -4.71 4.53 8.91
C GLU A 32 -3.72 3.67 8.13
N THR A 33 -3.38 2.47 8.63
CA THR A 33 -2.47 1.56 7.92
C THR A 33 -3.00 1.19 6.52
N LEU A 34 -4.31 0.90 6.42
CA LEU A 34 -4.97 0.61 5.15
C LEU A 34 -4.95 1.81 4.20
N ASN A 35 -5.21 3.01 4.72
CA ASN A 35 -5.23 4.23 3.92
C ASN A 35 -3.85 4.55 3.35
N LYS A 36 -2.80 4.45 4.17
CA LYS A 36 -1.41 4.63 3.72
C LYS A 36 -1.00 3.62 2.65
N ALA A 37 -1.34 2.34 2.85
CA ALA A 37 -1.05 1.30 1.86
C ALA A 37 -1.83 1.54 0.55
N ARG A 38 -3.11 1.91 0.65
CA ARG A 38 -3.98 2.18 -0.50
C ARG A 38 -3.43 3.30 -1.37
N GLY A 39 -2.92 4.38 -0.78
CA GLY A 39 -2.36 5.51 -1.55
C GLY A 39 -1.24 5.08 -2.51
N LEU A 40 -0.32 4.22 -2.06
CA LEU A 40 0.75 3.71 -2.90
C LEU A 40 0.25 2.74 -3.98
N LEU A 41 -0.68 1.85 -3.64
CA LEU A 41 -1.28 0.93 -4.62
C LEU A 41 -2.08 1.68 -5.70
N GLU A 42 -2.76 2.76 -5.31
CA GLU A 42 -3.50 3.62 -6.21
C GLU A 42 -2.58 4.34 -7.20
N ALA A 43 -1.46 4.88 -6.70
CA ALA A 43 -0.47 5.53 -7.55
C ALA A 43 0.07 4.56 -8.64
N ILE A 44 0.30 3.30 -8.28
CA ILE A 44 0.71 2.26 -9.24
C ILE A 44 -0.41 1.95 -10.24
N ARG A 45 -1.66 1.87 -9.78
CA ARG A 45 -2.83 1.62 -10.64
C ARG A 45 -3.02 2.72 -11.69
N CYS A 46 -2.74 3.97 -11.32
CA CYS A 46 -2.86 5.12 -12.20
C CYS A 46 -1.72 5.26 -13.22
N LEU A 47 -0.70 4.38 -13.20
CA LEU A 47 0.33 4.37 -14.24
C LEU A 47 -0.29 3.92 -15.57
N THR A 48 -0.67 4.89 -16.38
CA THR A 48 -1.03 4.69 -17.78
C THR A 48 0.21 4.89 -18.65
N PHE A 49 0.38 4.04 -19.66
CA PHE A 49 1.36 4.25 -20.70
C PHE A 49 0.64 4.86 -21.90
N GLU A 50 1.10 6.02 -22.36
CA GLU A 50 0.75 6.53 -23.68
C GLU A 50 1.81 6.02 -24.67
N GLU A 51 1.38 5.55 -25.84
CA GLU A 51 2.26 5.17 -26.95
C GLU A 51 2.67 6.38 -27.79
#